data_AF-A0A5C1AU56-F1
#
_entry.id   AF-A0A5C1AU56-F1
#
_cell.length_a   1.000
_cell.length_b   1.000
_cell.length_c   1.000
_cell.angle_alpha   90.00
_cell.angle_beta   90.00
_cell.angle_gamma   90.00
#
_symmetry.space_group_name_H-M   'P 1'
#
loop_
_entity.id
_entity.type
_entity.pdbx_description
1 polymer ?
#
loop_
_entity_poly.entity_id
_entity_poly.type
_entity_poly.pdbx_seq_one_letter_code
_entity_poly.pdbx_strand_id
1 'polypeptide(L)'
;MKGTAAEGIEAALLVGLGSSDDVESGCLGVGSVVEFSRSAPEINALNDAAGESVVAAFAARVRDGIEAGELDAGLDPAAVGRMLLVLRSGLKVAARGGASDAELRDAARLALRGLITISPTR
;
A
#
# COMPACT_ATOMS: atom_id res chain seq x y z
N MET A 1 22.55 -5.07 2.08
CA MET A 1 22.37 -3.73 1.49
C MET A 1 20.91 -3.36 1.70
N LYS A 2 20.59 -2.34 2.49
CA LYS A 2 19.18 -1.89 2.64
C LYS A 2 18.80 -1.19 1.32
N GLY A 3 17.72 -1.63 0.68
CA GLY A 3 17.18 -0.95 -0.51
C GLY A 3 16.62 0.44 -0.17
N THR A 4 16.37 1.25 -1.19
CA THR A 4 15.79 2.60 -1.10
C THR A 4 14.39 2.59 -0.47
N ALA A 5 13.91 3.74 -0.01
CA ALA A 5 12.55 3.97 0.44
C ALA A 5 11.51 3.59 -0.59
N ALA A 6 11.73 3.99 -1.84
CA ALA A 6 10.85 3.60 -2.94
C ALA A 6 10.79 2.07 -3.10
N GLU A 7 11.93 1.38 -3.12
CA GLU A 7 11.97 -0.10 -3.23
C GLU A 7 11.28 -0.78 -2.04
N GLY A 8 11.46 -0.26 -0.83
CA GLY A 8 10.81 -0.78 0.37
C GLY A 8 9.29 -0.62 0.34
N ILE A 9 8.80 0.54 -0.15
CA ILE A 9 7.37 0.79 -0.33
C ILE A 9 6.81 -0.09 -1.44
N GLU A 10 7.51 -0.24 -2.57
CA GLU A 10 7.11 -1.14 -3.67
C GLU A 10 6.95 -2.58 -3.16
N ALA A 11 7.95 -3.09 -2.45
CA ALA A 11 7.89 -4.44 -1.89
C ALA A 11 6.73 -4.60 -0.89
N ALA A 12 6.47 -3.59 -0.05
CA ALA A 12 5.37 -3.61 0.91
C ALA A 12 3.98 -3.54 0.23
N LEU A 13 3.87 -2.89 -0.92
CA LEU A 13 2.66 -2.89 -1.74
C LEU A 13 2.39 -4.27 -2.36
N LEU A 14 3.44 -4.96 -2.81
CA LEU A 14 3.33 -6.21 -3.56
C LEU A 14 3.33 -7.48 -2.70
N VAL A 15 3.76 -7.39 -1.44
CA VAL A 15 3.80 -8.56 -0.55
C VAL A 15 2.40 -9.01 -0.13
N GLY A 16 2.11 -10.30 -0.33
CA GLY A 16 0.87 -10.94 0.13
C GLY A 16 -0.38 -10.40 -0.56
N LEU A 17 -0.31 -10.17 -1.87
CA LEU A 17 -1.48 -9.80 -2.69
C LEU A 17 -2.41 -10.98 -2.96
N GLY A 18 -1.89 -12.21 -2.93
CA GLY A 18 -2.62 -13.41 -3.34
C GLY A 18 -2.66 -13.58 -4.85
N SER A 19 -3.50 -14.50 -5.32
CA SER A 19 -3.73 -14.81 -6.74
C SER A 19 -5.20 -15.17 -6.98
N SER A 20 -5.65 -15.08 -8.23
CA SER A 20 -6.93 -15.62 -8.69
C SER A 20 -7.00 -17.15 -8.59
N ASP A 21 -5.85 -17.82 -8.72
CA ASP A 21 -5.77 -19.29 -8.82
C ASP A 21 -5.84 -19.99 -7.47
N ASP A 22 -5.65 -19.24 -6.37
CA ASP A 22 -5.68 -19.75 -5.00
C ASP A 22 -6.65 -18.94 -4.15
N VAL A 23 -7.79 -19.55 -3.81
CA VAL A 23 -8.86 -18.96 -2.99
C VAL A 23 -8.37 -18.57 -1.60
N GLU A 24 -7.47 -19.35 -1.02
CA GLU A 24 -6.98 -19.15 0.35
C GLU A 24 -5.93 -18.04 0.43
N SER A 25 -5.40 -17.59 -0.71
CA SER A 25 -4.39 -16.54 -0.78
C SER A 25 -4.94 -15.10 -0.68
N GLY A 26 -6.27 -14.95 -0.66
CA GLY A 26 -6.95 -13.65 -0.58
C GLY A 26 -6.73 -12.90 0.74
N CYS A 27 -7.08 -11.61 0.77
CA CYS A 27 -6.99 -10.82 1.99
C CYS A 27 -8.33 -10.77 2.75
N LEU A 28 -8.44 -11.56 3.82
CA LEU A 28 -9.65 -11.61 4.66
C LEU A 28 -10.07 -10.23 5.20
N GLY A 29 -9.13 -9.36 5.57
CA GLY A 29 -9.43 -8.01 6.03
C GLY A 29 -10.20 -7.21 4.97
N VAL A 30 -9.72 -7.19 3.71
CA VAL A 30 -10.39 -6.51 2.60
C VAL A 30 -11.75 -7.14 2.31
N GLY A 31 -11.82 -8.47 2.24
CA GLY A 31 -13.08 -9.18 1.99
C GLY A 31 -14.14 -8.88 3.05
N SER A 32 -13.74 -8.85 4.32
CA SER A 32 -14.64 -8.55 5.43
C SER A 32 -15.20 -7.12 5.40
N VAL A 33 -14.42 -6.14 4.94
CA VAL A 33 -14.90 -4.76 4.73
C VAL A 33 -15.95 -4.70 3.64
N VAL A 34 -15.77 -5.45 2.54
CA VAL A 34 -16.73 -5.50 1.43
C VAL A 34 -18.03 -6.18 1.86
N GLU A 35 -17.94 -7.30 2.58
CA GLU A 35 -19.10 -8.09 2.99
C GLU A 35 -19.90 -7.43 4.13
N PHE A 36 -19.21 -6.98 5.18
CA PHE A 36 -19.87 -6.52 6.41
C PHE A 36 -19.94 -5.01 6.53
N SER A 37 -19.20 -4.25 5.72
CA SER A 37 -19.06 -2.80 5.86
C SER A 37 -18.77 -2.42 7.34
N ARG A 38 -19.63 -1.61 7.96
CA ARG A 38 -19.54 -1.26 9.39
C ARG A 38 -20.54 -2.01 10.27
N SER A 39 -21.26 -3.00 9.75
CA SER A 39 -22.33 -3.72 10.48
C SER A 39 -21.83 -4.72 11.54
N ALA A 40 -20.54 -5.08 11.53
CA ALA A 40 -19.94 -6.02 12.48
C ALA A 40 -18.86 -5.33 13.34
N PRO A 41 -19.20 -4.83 14.55
CA PRO A 41 -18.30 -4.01 15.37
C PRO A 41 -16.97 -4.68 15.73
N GLU A 42 -16.98 -5.99 16.01
CA GLU A 42 -15.76 -6.74 16.37
C GLU A 42 -14.81 -6.86 15.18
N ILE A 43 -15.34 -7.14 13.99
CA ILE A 43 -14.57 -7.19 12.74
C ILE A 43 -14.02 -5.80 12.39
N ASN A 44 -14.83 -4.75 12.58
CA ASN A 44 -14.41 -3.37 12.37
C ASN A 44 -13.21 -3.02 13.26
N ALA A 45 -13.24 -3.37 14.55
CA ALA A 45 -12.15 -3.08 15.47
C ALA A 45 -10.84 -3.75 15.05
N LEU A 46 -10.91 -5.00 14.56
CA LEU A 46 -9.77 -5.72 14.00
C LEU A 46 -9.23 -5.03 12.74
N ASN A 47 -10.12 -4.65 11.81
CA ASN A 47 -9.73 -3.96 10.58
C ASN A 47 -9.13 -2.58 10.85
N ASP A 48 -9.70 -1.82 11.79
CA ASP A 48 -9.24 -0.48 12.16
C ASP A 48 -7.82 -0.57 12.76
N ALA A 49 -7.59 -1.48 13.73
CA ALA A 49 -6.27 -1.68 14.33
C ALA A 49 -5.22 -2.17 13.31
N ALA A 50 -5.59 -3.09 12.41
CA ALA A 50 -4.70 -3.54 11.35
C ALA A 50 -4.39 -2.42 10.35
N GLY A 51 -5.39 -1.62 9.98
CA GLY A 51 -5.24 -0.46 9.11
C GLY A 51 -4.31 0.59 9.68
N GLU A 52 -4.48 0.95 10.96
CA GLU A 52 -3.60 1.87 11.69
C GLU A 52 -2.15 1.39 11.67
N SER A 53 -1.93 0.10 11.92
CA SER A 53 -0.59 -0.51 11.91
C SER A 53 0.08 -0.41 10.54
N VAL A 54 -0.68 -0.68 9.47
CA VAL A 54 -0.18 -0.57 8.08
C VAL A 54 0.11 0.88 7.70
N VAL A 55 -0.77 1.83 8.06
CA VAL A 55 -0.56 3.26 7.81
C VAL A 55 0.69 3.75 8.54
N ALA A 56 0.87 3.37 9.80
CA ALA A 56 2.05 3.75 10.58
C ALA A 56 3.35 3.23 9.94
N ALA A 57 3.36 1.97 9.46
CA ALA A 57 4.50 1.38 8.79
C ALA A 57 4.85 2.09 7.47
N PHE A 58 3.85 2.37 6.63
CA PHE A 58 4.08 3.14 5.40
C PHE A 58 4.55 4.56 5.69
N ALA A 59 3.91 5.25 6.64
CA ALA A 59 4.29 6.61 7.03
C ALA A 59 5.73 6.66 7.55
N ALA A 60 6.19 5.64 8.28
CA ALA A 60 7.58 5.52 8.71
C ALA A 60 8.52 5.43 7.51
N ARG A 61 8.21 4.57 6.53
CA ARG A 61 9.05 4.43 5.34
C ARG A 61 9.09 5.69 4.47
N VAL A 62 7.99 6.44 4.42
CA VAL A 62 7.92 7.74 3.74
C VAL A 62 8.80 8.76 4.45
N ARG A 63 8.77 8.84 5.78
CA ARG A 63 9.69 9.70 6.55
C ARG A 63 11.15 9.38 6.26
N ASP A 64 11.52 8.09 6.31
CA ASP A 64 12.89 7.66 5.98
C ASP A 64 13.31 8.13 4.58
N GLY A 65 12.39 8.07 3.60
CA GLY A 65 12.64 8.50 2.23
C GLY A 65 12.78 10.02 2.08
N ILE A 66 12.01 10.80 2.83
CA ILE A 66 12.14 12.26 2.89
C ILE A 66 13.49 12.65 3.52
N GLU A 67 13.84 12.03 4.65
CA GLU A 67 15.11 12.28 5.36
C GLU A 67 16.33 11.91 4.51
N ALA A 68 16.22 10.87 3.68
CA ALA A 68 17.25 10.46 2.72
C ALA A 68 17.27 11.30 1.43
N GLY A 69 16.30 12.20 1.22
CA GLY A 69 16.16 13.00 -0.01
C GLY A 69 15.69 12.21 -1.23
N GLU A 70 15.18 10.99 -1.03
CA GLU A 70 14.66 10.10 -2.09
C GLU A 70 13.22 10.43 -2.49
N LEU A 71 12.43 10.93 -1.53
CA LEU A 71 11.03 11.33 -1.71
C LEU A 71 10.85 12.84 -1.53
N ASP A 72 9.79 13.38 -2.13
CA ASP A 72 9.48 14.82 -2.08
C ASP A 72 9.26 15.29 -0.63
N ALA A 73 9.99 16.34 -0.23
CA ALA A 73 9.98 16.88 1.12
C ALA A 73 8.65 17.55 1.52
N GLY A 74 7.77 17.86 0.57
CA GLY A 74 6.44 18.42 0.80
C GLY A 74 5.36 17.39 1.12
N LEU A 75 5.68 16.09 1.08
CA LEU A 75 4.72 15.03 1.40
C LEU A 75 4.37 15.02 2.89
N ASP A 76 3.08 14.86 3.21
CA ASP A 76 2.64 14.44 4.54
C ASP A 76 2.74 12.90 4.65
N PRO A 77 3.65 12.35 5.47
CA PRO A 77 3.83 10.91 5.59
C PRO A 77 2.57 10.17 6.03
N ALA A 78 1.72 10.79 6.85
CA ALA A 78 0.48 10.17 7.31
C ALA A 78 -0.56 10.11 6.18
N ALA A 79 -0.69 11.17 5.38
CA ALA A 79 -1.55 11.17 4.20
C ALA A 79 -1.08 10.15 3.16
N VAL A 80 0.22 10.09 2.88
CA VAL A 80 0.79 9.09 1.97
C VAL A 80 0.57 7.68 2.52
N GLY A 81 0.75 7.45 3.82
CA GLY A 81 0.49 6.15 4.45
C GLY A 81 -0.96 5.68 4.26
N ARG A 82 -1.95 6.57 4.42
CA ARG A 82 -3.36 6.27 4.15
C ARG A 82 -3.61 5.96 2.67
N MET A 83 -3.04 6.76 1.76
CA MET A 83 -3.14 6.52 0.32
C MET A 83 -2.55 5.15 -0.07
N LEU A 84 -1.39 4.79 0.49
CA LEU A 84 -0.73 3.50 0.23
C LEU A 84 -1.54 2.32 0.78
N LEU A 85 -2.23 2.47 1.92
CA LEU A 85 -3.18 1.46 2.41
C LEU A 85 -4.35 1.26 1.43
N VAL A 86 -4.92 2.35 0.89
CA VAL A 86 -5.98 2.29 -0.12
C VAL A 86 -5.49 1.56 -1.37
N LEU A 87 -4.33 1.94 -1.89
CA LEU A 87 -3.72 1.29 -3.05
C LEU A 87 -3.48 -0.20 -2.78
N ARG A 88 -2.87 -0.56 -1.64
CA ARG A 88 -2.59 -1.95 -1.28
C ARG A 88 -3.86 -2.79 -1.20
N SER A 89 -4.94 -2.22 -0.67
CA SER A 89 -6.26 -2.87 -0.64
C SER A 89 -6.78 -3.10 -2.06
N GLY A 90 -6.68 -2.10 -2.94
CA GLY A 90 -7.04 -2.22 -4.35
C GLY A 90 -6.21 -3.26 -5.10
N LEU A 91 -4.90 -3.33 -4.87
CA LEU A 91 -4.02 -4.32 -5.47
C LEU A 91 -4.41 -5.75 -5.08
N LYS A 92 -4.83 -5.98 -3.83
CA LYS A 92 -5.32 -7.29 -3.36
C LYS A 92 -6.61 -7.68 -4.09
N VAL A 93 -7.53 -6.73 -4.29
CA VAL A 93 -8.76 -6.97 -5.08
C VAL A 93 -8.43 -7.26 -6.54
N ALA A 94 -7.53 -6.47 -7.14
CA ALA A 94 -7.12 -6.66 -8.54
C ALA A 94 -6.44 -8.01 -8.77
N ALA A 95 -5.52 -8.42 -7.89
CA ALA A 95 -4.87 -9.73 -7.94
C ALA A 95 -5.91 -10.85 -7.87
N ARG A 96 -6.88 -10.74 -6.96
CA ARG A 96 -7.98 -11.70 -6.84
C ARG A 96 -8.91 -11.69 -8.06
N GLY A 97 -9.04 -10.54 -8.72
CA GLY A 97 -9.78 -10.34 -9.96
C GLY A 97 -9.05 -10.82 -11.23
N GLY A 98 -7.83 -11.36 -11.11
CA GLY A 98 -7.06 -11.90 -12.23
C GLY A 98 -6.10 -10.92 -12.90
N ALA A 99 -5.82 -9.77 -12.28
CA ALA A 99 -4.77 -8.88 -12.76
C ALA A 99 -3.42 -9.59 -12.74
N SER A 100 -2.65 -9.42 -13.81
CA SER A 100 -1.33 -10.01 -13.93
C SER A 100 -0.32 -9.37 -12.98
N ASP A 101 0.70 -10.15 -12.67
CA ASP A 101 1.89 -9.74 -11.93
C ASP A 101 2.55 -8.46 -12.50
N ALA A 102 2.45 -8.24 -13.82
CA ALA A 102 2.96 -7.04 -14.48
C ALA A 102 2.07 -5.82 -14.20
N GLU A 103 0.75 -5.96 -14.35
CA GLU A 103 -0.22 -4.88 -14.06
C GLU A 103 -0.15 -4.41 -12.61
N LEU A 104 0.00 -5.34 -11.66
CA LEU A 104 0.12 -5.03 -10.23
C LEU A 104 1.41 -4.24 -9.93
N ARG A 105 2.54 -4.64 -10.53
CA ARG A 105 3.82 -3.91 -10.42
C ARG A 105 3.74 -2.53 -11.06
N ASP A 106 3.10 -2.41 -12.22
CA ASP A 106 2.96 -1.13 -12.92
C ASP A 106 2.11 -0.14 -12.11
N ALA A 107 1.02 -0.60 -11.49
CA ALA A 107 0.20 0.22 -10.60
C ALA A 107 1.00 0.71 -9.37
N ALA A 108 1.78 -0.17 -8.73
CA ALA A 108 2.64 0.22 -7.61
C ALA A 108 3.69 1.26 -8.02
N ARG A 109 4.38 1.04 -9.15
CA ARG A 109 5.40 1.97 -9.67
C ARG A 109 4.81 3.31 -10.09
N LEU A 110 3.62 3.32 -10.69
CA LEU A 110 2.93 4.56 -11.05
C LEU A 110 2.63 5.40 -9.81
N ALA A 111 2.17 4.79 -8.72
CA ALA A 111 1.96 5.49 -7.46
C ALA A 111 3.27 6.06 -6.89
N LEU A 112 4.36 5.28 -6.92
CA LEU A 112 5.67 5.72 -6.43
C LEU A 112 6.25 6.90 -7.21
N ARG A 113 6.01 6.99 -8.53
CA ARG A 113 6.40 8.17 -9.32
C ARG A 113 5.82 9.47 -8.79
N GLY A 114 4.62 9.43 -8.19
CA GLY A 114 3.99 10.59 -7.58
C GLY A 114 4.58 11.00 -6.22
N LEU A 115 5.50 10.20 -5.67
CA LEU A 115 6.14 10.47 -4.37
C LEU A 115 7.61 10.91 -4.50
N ILE A 116 8.23 10.68 -5.65
CA ILE A 116 9.65 10.97 -5.86
C ILE A 116 9.80 12.46 -6.17
N THR A 117 10.86 13.06 -5.64
CA THR A 117 11.24 14.45 -5.92
C THR A 117 11.34 14.68 -7.42
N ILE A 118 10.47 15.55 -7.95
CA ILE A 118 10.61 16.05 -9.32
C ILE A 118 11.54 17.25 -9.22
N SER A 119 12.79 17.11 -9.65
CA SER A 119 13.68 18.26 -9.76
C SER A 119 13.02 19.24 -10.74
N PRO A 120 12.66 20.48 -10.33
CA PRO A 120 12.12 21.43 -11.28
C PRO A 120 13.18 21.65 -12.34
N THR A 121 12.86 21.33 -13.59
CA THR A 121 13.68 21.69 -14.75
C THR A 121 14.01 23.17 -14.65
N ARG A 122 15.29 23.45 -14.40
CA ARG A 122 15.84 24.80 -14.34
C ARG A 122 15.91 25.42 -15.73
#